data_AF-A0A949UFX9-F1
#
_entry.id   AF-A0A949UFX9-F1
#
_cell.length_a   1.000
_cell.length_b   1.000
_cell.length_c   1.000
_cell.angle_alpha   90.00
_cell.angle_beta   90.00
_cell.angle_gamma   90.00
#
_symmetry.space_group_name_H-M   'P 1'
#
loop_
_entity.id
_entity.type
_entity.pdbx_description
1 polymer ?
#
loop_
_entity_poly.entity_id
_entity_poly.type
_entity_poly.pdbx_seq_one_letter_code
_entity_poly.pdbx_strand_id
1 'polypeptide(L)'
;MARRFPLVAVCTILFPSALTALPASAQDIFVTPIPGAPFSAVVNVERSRVQRDGSMFILTTVRNIGRDSLGRIHNEARSLQPITS
;
A
#
# COMPACT_ATOMS: atom_id res chain seq x y z
N MET A 1 -21.94 12.56 -64.90
CA MET A 1 -22.24 13.23 -63.62
C MET A 1 -22.23 12.16 -62.52
N ALA A 2 -21.08 11.92 -61.87
CA ALA A 2 -20.93 10.86 -60.88
C ALA A 2 -20.61 11.49 -59.52
N ARG A 3 -21.52 11.32 -58.56
CA ARG A 3 -21.39 11.82 -57.18
C ARG A 3 -20.32 11.01 -56.45
N ARG A 4 -19.26 11.69 -56.00
CA ARG A 4 -18.25 11.12 -55.09
C ARG A 4 -18.72 11.35 -53.66
N PHE A 5 -19.03 10.26 -52.95
CA PHE A 5 -19.33 10.29 -51.52
C PHE A 5 -18.02 10.38 -50.71
N PRO A 6 -17.95 11.18 -49.63
CA PRO A 6 -16.74 11.29 -48.84
C PRO A 6 -16.59 10.10 -47.88
N LEU A 7 -15.39 9.56 -47.85
CA LEU A 7 -14.97 8.46 -46.98
C LEU A 7 -14.84 8.99 -45.53
N VAL A 8 -15.92 8.88 -44.74
CA VAL A 8 -15.86 9.12 -43.29
C VAL A 8 -15.47 7.82 -42.61
N ALA A 9 -14.17 7.61 -42.41
CA ALA A 9 -13.64 6.57 -41.55
C ALA A 9 -13.15 7.23 -40.26
N VAL A 10 -14.06 7.44 -39.31
CA VAL A 10 -13.74 7.81 -37.94
C VAL A 10 -13.07 6.60 -37.30
N CYS A 11 -11.74 6.63 -37.23
CA CYS A 11 -10.97 5.63 -36.52
C CYS A 11 -11.15 5.88 -35.02
N THR A 12 -11.96 5.04 -34.38
CA THR A 12 -12.19 5.00 -32.94
C THR A 12 -10.85 4.81 -32.23
N ILE A 13 -10.40 5.83 -31.50
CA ILE A 13 -9.19 5.75 -30.68
C ILE A 13 -9.49 4.78 -29.53
N LEU A 14 -9.00 3.55 -29.64
CA LEU A 14 -8.88 2.66 -28.49
C LEU A 14 -7.81 3.24 -27.58
N PHE A 15 -8.23 4.03 -26.59
CA PHE A 15 -7.41 4.25 -25.41
C PHE A 15 -7.58 3.00 -24.54
N PRO A 16 -6.58 2.09 -24.44
CA PRO A 16 -6.61 1.12 -23.37
C PRO A 16 -6.48 1.90 -22.07
N SER A 17 -7.58 1.98 -21.33
CA SER A 17 -7.59 2.49 -19.96
C SER A 17 -6.61 1.63 -19.17
N ALA A 18 -5.39 2.13 -18.96
CA ALA A 18 -4.44 1.49 -18.08
C ALA A 18 -5.02 1.58 -16.66
N LEU A 19 -5.74 0.55 -16.25
CA LEU A 19 -6.22 0.41 -14.88
C LEU A 19 -4.98 0.18 -14.02
N THR A 20 -4.42 1.27 -13.50
CA THR A 20 -3.31 1.22 -12.56
C THR A 20 -3.85 0.64 -11.25
N ALA A 21 -3.65 -0.66 -11.06
CA ALA A 21 -3.91 -1.29 -9.78
C ALA A 21 -3.04 -0.59 -8.72
N LEU A 22 -3.67 0.13 -7.81
CA LEU A 22 -2.98 0.69 -6.65
C LEU A 22 -2.36 -0.46 -5.86
N PRO A 23 -1.12 -0.32 -5.37
CA PRO A 23 -0.56 -1.34 -4.50
C PRO A 23 -1.47 -1.47 -3.27
N ALA A 24 -1.96 -2.69 -3.01
CA ALA A 24 -2.62 -2.99 -1.76
C ALA A 24 -1.62 -2.74 -0.61
N SER A 25 -1.84 -1.68 0.16
CA SER A 25 -1.07 -1.44 1.38
C SER A 25 -1.55 -2.46 2.42
N ALA A 26 -0.63 -3.28 2.94
CA ALA A 26 -0.93 -4.17 4.05
C ALA A 26 -1.55 -3.37 5.22
N GLN A 27 -2.59 -3.95 5.84
CA GLN A 27 -3.34 -3.35 6.94
C GLN A 27 -2.41 -2.83 8.04
N ASP A 28 -2.71 -1.64 8.54
CA ASP A 28 -2.05 -1.09 9.72
C ASP A 28 -2.50 -1.83 10.99
N ILE A 29 -1.72 -1.77 12.05
CA ILE A 29 -2.05 -2.45 13.31
C ILE A 29 -3.06 -1.61 14.08
N PHE A 30 -4.24 -2.18 14.32
CA PHE A 30 -5.27 -1.54 15.14
C PHE A 30 -5.17 -1.99 16.60
N VAL A 31 -5.30 -1.04 17.52
CA VAL A 31 -5.44 -1.29 18.96
C VAL A 31 -6.75 -0.68 19.43
N THR A 32 -7.57 -1.46 20.14
CA THR A 32 -8.85 -0.96 20.68
C THR A 32 -8.59 0.09 21.78
N PRO A 33 -9.20 1.28 21.74
CA PRO A 33 -9.04 2.28 22.80
C PRO A 33 -9.93 1.92 24.01
N ILE A 34 -9.38 1.20 24.98
CA ILE A 34 -10.07 0.82 26.22
C ILE A 34 -9.53 1.67 27.38
N PRO A 35 -10.30 2.62 27.92
CA PRO A 35 -9.92 3.39 29.10
C PRO A 35 -9.70 2.50 30.32
N GLY A 36 -8.77 2.87 31.19
CA GLY A 36 -8.43 2.10 32.40
C GLY A 36 -7.69 0.78 32.15
N ALA A 37 -7.45 0.41 30.89
CA ALA A 37 -6.74 -0.80 30.50
C ALA A 37 -5.45 -0.46 29.74
N PRO A 38 -4.35 -0.12 30.44
CA PRO A 38 -3.08 0.15 29.77
C PRO A 38 -2.57 -1.08 29.01
N PHE A 39 -1.88 -0.85 27.91
CA PHE A 39 -1.34 -1.90 27.05
C PHE A 39 -0.01 -1.47 26.44
N SER A 40 0.89 -2.42 26.20
CA SER A 40 2.12 -2.19 25.45
C SER A 40 2.48 -3.43 24.62
N ALA A 41 2.98 -3.22 23.41
CA ALA A 41 3.50 -4.28 22.55
C ALA A 41 4.64 -3.78 21.66
N VAL A 42 5.55 -4.71 21.35
CA VAL A 42 6.53 -4.55 20.27
C VAL A 42 6.10 -5.48 19.15
N VAL A 43 5.81 -4.91 17.98
CA VAL A 43 5.34 -5.66 16.80
C VAL A 43 6.40 -5.62 15.71
N ASN A 44 6.90 -6.80 15.34
CA ASN A 44 7.78 -6.97 14.19
C ASN A 44 6.91 -7.27 12.96
N VAL A 45 7.00 -6.41 11.96
CA VAL A 45 6.25 -6.55 10.71
C VAL A 45 7.23 -6.84 9.58
N GLU A 46 7.11 -8.02 8.99
CA GLU A 46 7.85 -8.41 7.78
C GLU A 46 6.93 -8.33 6.57
N ARG A 47 7.36 -7.64 5.52
CA ARG A 47 6.62 -7.51 4.26
C ARG A 47 7.51 -7.94 3.11
N SER A 48 7.10 -8.98 2.41
CA SER A 48 7.69 -9.38 1.13
C SER A 48 6.82 -8.87 -0.02
N ARG A 49 7.42 -8.19 -0.99
CA ARG A 49 6.76 -7.77 -2.22
C ARG A 49 7.53 -8.29 -3.43
N VAL A 50 6.83 -9.00 -4.31
CA VAL A 50 7.36 -9.34 -5.63
C VAL A 50 7.24 -8.10 -6.52
N GLN A 51 8.36 -7.68 -7.08
CA GLN A 51 8.47 -6.54 -7.98
C GLN A 51 8.15 -6.99 -9.42
N ARG A 52 7.84 -6.04 -10.32
CA ARG A 52 7.46 -6.36 -11.71
C ARG A 52 8.51 -7.15 -12.49
N ASP A 53 9.78 -7.02 -12.11
CA ASP A 53 10.91 -7.74 -12.71
C ASP A 53 11.10 -9.17 -12.14
N GLY A 54 10.23 -9.60 -11.23
CA GLY A 54 10.30 -10.89 -10.57
C GLY A 54 11.22 -10.91 -9.33
N SER A 55 11.92 -9.83 -9.02
CA SER A 55 12.72 -9.73 -7.79
C SER A 55 11.83 -9.63 -6.54
N MET A 56 12.34 -10.06 -5.39
CA MET A 56 11.66 -9.89 -4.09
C MET A 56 12.30 -8.76 -3.28
N PHE A 57 11.45 -7.84 -2.84
CA PHE A 57 11.80 -6.79 -1.89
C PHE A 57 11.24 -7.14 -0.51
N ILE A 58 12.11 -7.24 0.50
CA ILE A 58 11.71 -7.52 1.89
C ILE A 58 11.91 -6.24 2.71
N LEU A 59 10.86 -5.82 3.41
CA LEU A 59 10.87 -4.70 4.34
C LEU A 59 10.52 -5.19 5.74
N THR A 60 11.37 -4.92 6.71
CA THR A 60 11.09 -5.19 8.12
C THR A 60 10.84 -3.86 8.85
N THR A 61 9.82 -3.81 9.69
CA THR A 61 9.51 -2.65 10.53
C THR A 61 9.27 -3.12 11.95
N VAL A 62 9.88 -2.45 12.92
CA VAL A 62 9.58 -2.65 14.35
C VAL A 62 8.65 -1.52 14.78
N ARG A 63 7.54 -1.87 15.43
CA ARG A 63 6.56 -0.91 15.96
C ARG A 63 6.43 -1.04 17.46
N ASN A 64 6.65 0.06 18.16
CA ASN A 64 6.35 0.16 19.58
C ASN A 64 4.97 0.77 19.73
N ILE A 65 4.02 -0.02 20.23
CA ILE A 65 2.64 0.39 20.41
C ILE A 65 2.31 0.42 21.89
N GLY A 66 1.76 1.54 22.35
CA GLY A 66 1.29 1.72 23.72
C GLY A 66 -0.13 2.26 23.75
N ARG A 67 -0.92 1.85 24.74
CA ARG A 67 -2.18 2.49 25.11
C ARG A 67 -2.08 2.92 26.57
N ASP A 68 -2.32 4.21 26.83
CA ASP A 68 -2.28 4.74 28.19
C ASP A 68 -3.59 4.49 28.96
N SER A 69 -3.63 4.91 30.23
CA SER A 69 -4.82 4.75 31.09
C SER A 69 -6.04 5.56 30.62
N LEU A 70 -5.86 6.57 29.77
CA LEU A 70 -6.95 7.33 29.17
C LEU A 70 -7.43 6.72 27.85
N GLY A 71 -6.82 5.62 27.41
CA GLY A 71 -7.14 4.96 26.15
C GLY A 71 -6.48 5.60 24.92
N ARG A 72 -5.56 6.55 25.10
CA ARG A 72 -4.81 7.18 24.00
C ARG A 72 -3.75 6.19 23.49
N ILE A 73 -3.59 6.13 22.17
CA ILE A 73 -2.70 5.18 21.50
C ILE A 73 -1.46 5.91 20.98
N HIS A 74 -0.29 5.36 21.30
CA HIS A 74 1.01 5.76 20.79
C HIS A 74 1.54 4.63 19.90
N ASN A 75 1.94 4.95 18.66
CA ASN A 75 2.44 3.96 17.69
C ASN A 75 3.70 4.52 17.01
N GLU A 76 4.86 4.09 17.47
CA GLU A 76 6.15 4.50 16.93
C GLU A 76 6.66 3.43 15.97
N ALA A 77 6.78 3.77 14.68
CA ALA A 77 7.30 2.87 13.67
C ALA A 77 8.77 3.17 13.36
N ARG A 78 9.60 2.13 13.36
CA ARG A 78 11.00 2.17 12.94
C ARG A 78 11.21 1.17 11.81
N SER A 79 11.54 1.69 10.63
CA SER A 79 11.91 0.86 9.48
C SER A 79 13.31 0.31 9.67
N LEU A 80 13.47 -1.00 9.56
CA LEU A 80 14.76 -1.64 9.44
C LEU A 80 15.10 -1.65 7.95
N GLN A 81 16.04 -0.80 7.54
CA GLN A 81 16.57 -0.87 6.19
C GLN A 81 17.51 -2.07 6.08
N PRO A 82 17.50 -2.79 4.95
CA PRO A 82 18.48 -3.83 4.70
C PRO A 82 19.89 -3.21 4.81
N ILE A 83 20.74 -3.78 5.65
CA ILE A 83 22.19 -3.60 5.55
C ILE A 83 22.60 -4.33 4.27
N THR A 84 22.67 -3.61 3.15
CA THR A 84 23.34 -4.13 1.96
C THR A 84 24.80 -4.41 2.36
N SER A 85 25.16 -5.69 2.41
CA SER A 85 26.56 -6.16 2.42
C SER A 85 27.10 -6.27 1.01
#